data_AF-A0A940X0Z9-F1
#
_entry.id   AF-A0A940X0Z9-F1
#
_cell.length_a   1.000
_cell.length_b   1.000
_cell.length_c   1.000
_cell.angle_alpha   90.00
_cell.angle_beta   90.00
_cell.angle_gamma   90.00
#
_symmetry.space_group_name_H-M   'P 1'
#
loop_
_entity.id
_entity.type
_entity.pdbx_description
1 polymer ?
#
loop_
_entity_poly.entity_id
_entity_poly.type
_entity_poly.pdbx_seq_one_letter_code
_entity_poly.pdbx_strand_id
1 'polypeptide(L)'
;MKFIWVFHAKRIKQLSLIIIAAFFTAGLLYVERSQITVFSTPDGPQAFYKAETDNKEVALTFNISWGDQRLIPILDILDQKEIDHATFFVSASWAERYPDLIKEIKDRGHSIGSHGYRYKDYTKWSEEKIRKDINESTLVLSELLGEKPTLLRPPNGAFNKSVLQLADKQGYSIIHWSVNSNDYQNPGVDKIVESVVPVANSGDVILFHASDSVKQTHKALPIVIDQLRGKGFTFTTVDDLMAGTETENEEVK
;
A
#
# COMPACT_ATOMS: atom_id res chain seq x y z
N MET A 1 -36.23 48.81 -29.84
CA MET A 1 -35.20 49.27 -28.88
C MET A 1 -33.85 48.76 -29.36
N LYS A 2 -32.88 49.65 -29.67
CA LYS A 2 -31.52 49.25 -30.06
C LYS A 2 -30.63 49.32 -28.82
N PHE A 3 -30.15 48.17 -28.34
CA PHE A 3 -29.15 48.13 -27.27
C PHE A 3 -27.78 48.47 -27.86
N ILE A 4 -27.19 49.58 -27.44
CA ILE A 4 -25.82 49.98 -27.80
C ILE A 4 -24.89 49.33 -26.77
N TRP A 5 -24.11 48.34 -27.20
CA TRP A 5 -23.08 47.73 -26.36
C TRP A 5 -21.82 48.60 -26.38
N VAL A 6 -21.54 49.26 -25.25
CA VAL A 6 -20.30 50.03 -25.04
C VAL A 6 -19.27 49.14 -24.37
N PHE A 7 -18.35 48.59 -25.15
CA PHE A 7 -17.28 47.76 -24.61
C PHE A 7 -16.08 48.60 -24.18
N HIS A 8 -15.72 48.55 -22.90
CA HIS A 8 -14.47 49.15 -22.41
C HIS A 8 -13.29 48.22 -22.72
N ALA A 9 -12.37 48.65 -23.59
CA ALA A 9 -11.21 47.86 -24.01
C ALA A 9 -10.37 47.31 -22.84
N LYS A 10 -10.26 48.03 -21.73
CA LYS A 10 -9.59 47.54 -20.50
C LYS A 10 -10.32 46.36 -19.86
N ARG A 11 -11.66 46.38 -19.82
CA ARG A 11 -12.48 45.27 -19.28
C ARG A 11 -12.42 44.05 -20.18
N ILE A 12 -12.43 44.23 -21.51
CA ILE A 12 -12.25 43.11 -22.46
C ILE A 12 -10.87 42.45 -22.24
N LYS A 13 -9.80 43.23 -22.11
CA LYS A 13 -8.45 42.69 -21.86
C LYS A 13 -8.36 41.91 -20.54
N GLN A 14 -8.99 42.40 -19.48
CA GLN A 14 -9.05 41.71 -18.20
C GLN A 14 -9.85 40.41 -18.29
N LEU A 15 -11.01 40.43 -18.95
CA LEU A 15 -11.83 39.24 -19.19
C LEU A 15 -11.09 38.19 -20.02
N SER A 16 -10.38 38.60 -21.08
CA SER A 16 -9.58 37.66 -21.88
C SER A 16 -8.45 37.01 -21.08
N LEU A 17 -7.79 37.76 -20.18
CA LEU A 17 -6.74 37.21 -19.33
C LEU A 17 -7.29 36.19 -18.32
N ILE A 18 -8.45 36.48 -17.72
CA ILE A 18 -9.11 35.57 -16.79
C ILE A 18 -9.52 34.28 -17.49
N ILE A 19 -10.09 34.38 -18.71
CA ILE A 19 -10.49 33.21 -19.50
C ILE A 19 -9.27 32.36 -19.86
N ILE A 20 -8.18 32.98 -20.32
CA ILE A 20 -6.93 32.28 -20.63
C ILE A 20 -6.38 31.57 -19.39
N ALA A 21 -6.34 32.24 -18.24
CA ALA A 21 -5.89 31.65 -16.98
C ALA A 21 -6.79 30.47 -16.56
N ALA A 22 -8.11 30.61 -16.67
CA ALA A 22 -9.07 29.54 -16.37
C ALA A 22 -8.86 28.32 -17.28
N PHE A 23 -8.70 28.52 -18.59
CA PHE A 23 -8.40 27.45 -19.55
C PHE A 23 -7.05 26.79 -19.27
N PHE A 24 -6.03 27.56 -18.91
CA PHE A 24 -4.71 27.03 -18.58
C PHE A 24 -4.75 26.20 -17.29
N THR A 25 -5.49 26.68 -16.28
CA THR A 25 -5.69 25.97 -15.00
C THR A 25 -6.52 24.69 -15.20
N ALA A 26 -7.60 24.75 -15.99
CA ALA A 26 -8.38 23.58 -16.35
C ALA A 26 -7.57 22.56 -17.17
N GLY A 27 -6.70 23.04 -18.07
CA GLY A 27 -5.75 22.21 -18.80
C GLY A 27 -4.73 21.54 -17.89
N LEU A 28 -4.19 22.27 -16.91
CA LEU A 28 -3.30 21.74 -15.87
C LEU A 28 -4.00 20.66 -15.04
N LEU A 29 -5.20 20.94 -14.55
CA LEU A 29 -6.02 19.95 -13.82
C LEU A 29 -6.35 18.73 -14.68
N TYR A 30 -6.61 18.90 -15.98
CA TYR A 30 -6.87 17.79 -16.91
C TYR A 30 -5.62 16.93 -17.12
N VAL A 31 -4.45 17.56 -17.32
CA VAL A 31 -3.17 16.85 -17.49
C VAL A 31 -2.78 16.13 -16.20
N GLU A 32 -2.94 16.78 -15.05
CA GLU A 32 -2.71 16.19 -13.71
C GLU A 32 -3.62 14.99 -13.48
N ARG A 33 -4.92 15.12 -13.80
CA ARG A 33 -5.89 14.01 -13.75
C ARG A 33 -5.56 12.86 -14.71
N SER A 34 -4.91 13.14 -15.84
CA SER A 34 -4.49 12.14 -16.83
C SER A 34 -3.19 11.41 -16.48
N GLN A 35 -2.39 11.95 -15.55
CA GLN A 35 -1.12 11.38 -15.10
C GLN A 35 -1.27 10.56 -13.81
N ILE A 36 -2.38 10.66 -13.08
CA ILE A 36 -2.69 9.68 -12.03
C ILE A 36 -3.11 8.39 -12.73
N THR A 37 -2.18 7.45 -12.82
CA THR A 37 -2.46 6.05 -13.14
C THR A 37 -3.18 5.42 -11.94
N VAL A 38 -4.37 5.93 -11.61
CA VAL A 38 -5.30 5.20 -10.77
C VAL A 38 -5.74 4.02 -11.63
N PHE A 39 -5.18 2.85 -11.38
CA PHE A 39 -5.68 1.61 -11.96
C PHE A 39 -7.02 1.23 -11.32
N SER A 40 -7.98 2.16 -11.37
CA SER A 40 -9.38 1.91 -11.09
C SER A 40 -10.05 1.69 -12.43
N THR A 41 -10.54 0.48 -12.66
CA THR A 41 -11.67 0.36 -13.57
C THR A 41 -12.88 0.98 -12.88
N PRO A 42 -13.66 1.87 -13.53
CA PRO A 42 -14.83 2.48 -12.92
C PRO A 42 -15.79 1.48 -12.25
N ASP A 43 -15.86 0.25 -12.80
CA ASP A 43 -16.77 -0.82 -12.35
C ASP A 43 -16.04 -2.16 -12.05
N GLY A 44 -14.76 -2.15 -11.64
CA GLY A 44 -14.02 -3.39 -11.39
C GLY A 44 -12.97 -3.29 -10.28
N PRO A 45 -12.25 -4.39 -9.98
CA PRO A 45 -11.41 -4.48 -8.79
C PRO A 45 -10.32 -3.42 -8.79
N GLN A 46 -10.07 -2.86 -7.60
CA GLN A 46 -9.11 -1.78 -7.37
C GLN A 46 -8.04 -2.24 -6.38
N ALA A 47 -6.83 -1.71 -6.52
CA ALA A 47 -5.79 -1.90 -5.50
C ALA A 47 -6.05 -0.96 -4.32
N PHE A 48 -5.89 -1.48 -3.11
CA PHE A 48 -5.98 -0.71 -1.88
C PHE A 48 -4.61 -0.07 -1.57
N TYR A 49 -4.58 1.26 -1.46
CA TYR A 49 -3.37 2.03 -1.14
C TYR A 49 -3.37 2.58 0.28
N LYS A 50 -4.54 3.05 0.73
CA LYS A 50 -4.83 3.60 2.05
C LYS A 50 -6.34 3.53 2.30
N ALA A 51 -6.75 3.60 3.56
CA ALA A 51 -8.14 3.86 3.93
C ALA A 51 -8.45 5.35 3.81
N GLU A 52 -9.70 5.68 3.45
CA GLU A 52 -10.24 7.02 3.67
C GLU A 52 -10.92 7.01 5.04
N THR A 53 -10.27 7.63 6.03
CA THR A 53 -10.73 7.64 7.43
C THR A 53 -10.15 8.86 8.14
N ASP A 54 -10.91 9.43 9.07
CA ASP A 54 -10.42 10.47 9.98
C ASP A 54 -9.72 9.88 11.22
N ASN A 55 -9.89 8.58 11.47
CA ASN A 55 -9.22 7.90 12.57
C ASN A 55 -7.70 7.93 12.36
N LYS A 56 -6.95 8.34 13.38
CA LYS A 56 -5.49 8.34 13.32
C LYS A 56 -4.94 6.92 13.48
N GLU A 57 -5.14 6.10 12.47
CA GLU A 57 -4.65 4.72 12.40
C GLU A 57 -3.82 4.51 11.14
N VAL A 58 -2.78 3.68 11.24
CA VAL A 58 -1.91 3.31 10.12
C VAL A 58 -1.57 1.82 10.17
N ALA A 59 -1.34 1.20 9.01
CA ALA A 59 -0.90 -0.18 8.92
C ALA A 59 0.60 -0.27 8.62
N LEU A 60 1.36 -0.94 9.49
CA LEU A 60 2.75 -1.29 9.22
C LEU A 60 2.77 -2.58 8.40
N THR A 61 3.42 -2.54 7.24
CA THR A 61 3.53 -3.69 6.35
C THR A 61 4.95 -4.04 6.00
N PHE A 62 5.26 -5.34 5.91
CA PHE A 62 6.62 -5.83 5.68
C PHE A 62 6.64 -6.83 4.52
N ASN A 63 7.42 -6.57 3.48
CA ASN A 63 7.66 -7.56 2.42
C ASN A 63 8.84 -8.46 2.78
N ILE A 64 8.67 -9.77 2.63
CA ILE A 64 9.75 -10.76 2.80
C ILE A 64 9.78 -11.77 1.65
N SER A 65 10.96 -11.93 1.05
CA SER A 65 11.17 -12.85 -0.07
C SER A 65 12.45 -13.67 0.02
N TRP A 66 13.38 -13.32 0.91
CA TRP A 66 14.62 -14.09 1.14
C TRP A 66 15.29 -13.68 2.47
N GLY A 67 16.18 -14.56 2.96
CA GLY A 67 16.94 -14.34 4.18
C GLY A 67 16.18 -14.70 5.46
N ASP A 68 16.90 -14.87 6.56
CA ASP A 68 16.36 -15.32 7.86
C ASP A 68 16.89 -14.50 9.05
N GLN A 69 17.73 -13.50 8.80
CA GLN A 69 18.42 -12.75 9.86
C GLN A 69 17.65 -11.53 10.34
N ARG A 70 16.75 -10.98 9.50
CA ARG A 70 16.06 -9.71 9.78
C ARG A 70 14.67 -9.85 10.37
N LEU A 71 13.97 -10.93 10.10
CA LEU A 71 12.59 -11.10 10.56
C LEU A 71 12.49 -11.10 12.09
N ILE A 72 13.23 -11.98 12.78
CA ILE A 72 13.14 -12.09 14.24
C ILE A 72 13.47 -10.76 14.94
N PRO A 73 14.56 -10.04 14.60
CA PRO A 73 14.81 -8.72 15.20
C PRO A 73 13.68 -7.70 14.94
N ILE A 74 13.00 -7.77 13.80
CA ILE A 74 11.85 -6.90 13.52
C ILE A 74 10.67 -7.27 14.41
N LEU A 75 10.34 -8.56 14.52
CA LEU A 75 9.28 -9.05 15.41
C LEU A 75 9.56 -8.68 16.87
N ASP A 76 10.80 -8.86 17.35
CA ASP A 76 11.19 -8.48 18.71
C ASP A 76 10.99 -6.98 18.98
N ILE A 77 11.19 -6.13 17.97
CA ILE A 77 10.93 -4.69 18.08
C ILE A 77 9.44 -4.39 18.12
N LEU A 78 8.64 -5.08 17.31
CA LEU A 78 7.18 -4.93 17.33
C LEU A 78 6.64 -5.28 18.72
N ASP A 79 7.09 -6.39 19.30
CA ASP A 79 6.75 -6.80 20.67
C ASP A 79 7.21 -5.75 21.70
N GLN A 80 8.48 -5.32 21.64
CA GLN A 80 9.02 -4.29 22.54
C GLN A 80 8.29 -2.96 22.45
N LYS A 81 7.68 -2.68 21.29
CA LYS A 81 6.91 -1.47 21.03
C LYS A 81 5.42 -1.66 21.21
N GLU A 82 4.97 -2.82 21.70
CA GLU A 82 3.56 -3.14 21.92
C GLU A 82 2.74 -2.93 20.62
N ILE A 83 3.28 -3.45 19.51
CA ILE A 83 2.59 -3.51 18.23
C ILE A 83 2.08 -4.93 18.04
N ASP A 84 0.82 -5.14 18.41
CA ASP A 84 0.19 -6.46 18.32
C ASP A 84 -0.20 -6.82 16.88
N HIS A 85 -0.33 -5.80 16.01
CA HIS A 85 -0.89 -5.95 14.67
C HIS A 85 -0.01 -5.27 13.61
N ALA A 86 0.54 -6.09 12.73
CA ALA A 86 1.23 -5.70 11.50
C ALA A 86 0.90 -6.73 10.41
N THR A 87 1.15 -6.38 9.14
CA THR A 87 0.90 -7.29 8.02
C THR A 87 2.17 -7.65 7.27
N PHE A 88 2.49 -8.93 7.20
CA PHE A 88 3.65 -9.46 6.48
C PHE A 88 3.23 -10.02 5.11
N PHE A 89 3.77 -9.46 4.03
CA PHE A 89 3.59 -10.01 2.69
C PHE A 89 4.74 -10.96 2.37
N VAL A 90 4.40 -12.24 2.25
CA VAL A 90 5.38 -13.33 2.26
C VAL A 90 5.44 -14.03 0.89
N SER A 91 6.66 -14.16 0.36
CA SER A 91 6.91 -15.04 -0.79
C SER A 91 6.73 -16.50 -0.37
N ALA A 92 5.83 -17.24 -1.02
CA ALA A 92 5.57 -18.63 -0.64
C ALA A 92 6.81 -19.53 -0.83
N SER A 93 7.65 -19.29 -1.83
CA SER A 93 8.91 -20.04 -1.98
C SER A 93 9.92 -19.83 -0.85
N TRP A 94 9.81 -18.70 -0.13
CA TRP A 94 10.57 -18.47 1.09
C TRP A 94 9.90 -19.13 2.29
N ALA A 95 8.57 -19.05 2.38
CA ALA A 95 7.78 -19.70 3.42
C ALA A 95 8.01 -21.22 3.49
N GLU A 96 8.12 -21.91 2.33
CA GLU A 96 8.45 -23.34 2.29
C GLU A 96 9.80 -23.68 2.93
N ARG A 97 10.76 -22.77 2.86
CA ARG A 97 12.11 -22.97 3.40
C ARG A 97 12.20 -22.63 4.88
N TYR A 98 11.32 -21.75 5.36
CA TYR A 98 11.34 -21.22 6.71
C TYR A 98 9.95 -21.31 7.37
N PRO A 99 9.33 -22.50 7.45
CA PRO A 99 8.00 -22.66 8.04
C PRO A 99 7.96 -22.22 9.52
N ASP A 100 9.06 -22.40 10.25
CA ASP A 100 9.17 -21.95 11.64
C ASP A 100 9.05 -20.43 11.76
N LEU A 101 9.58 -19.67 10.79
CA LEU A 101 9.48 -18.22 10.77
C LEU A 101 8.07 -17.73 10.42
N ILE A 102 7.32 -18.50 9.63
CA ILE A 102 5.89 -18.24 9.39
C ILE A 102 5.11 -18.42 10.68
N LYS A 103 5.41 -19.48 11.42
CA LYS A 103 4.83 -19.74 12.73
C LYS A 103 5.15 -18.61 13.72
N GLU A 104 6.38 -18.10 13.75
CA GLU A 104 6.75 -16.95 14.60
C GLU A 104 5.91 -15.69 14.29
N ILE A 105 5.68 -15.37 13.01
CA ILE A 105 4.82 -14.23 12.64
C ILE A 105 3.39 -14.43 13.17
N LYS A 106 2.84 -15.63 12.99
CA LYS A 106 1.47 -15.96 13.39
C LYS A 106 1.30 -16.02 14.91
N ASP A 107 2.22 -16.66 15.62
CA ASP A 107 2.16 -16.83 17.08
C ASP A 107 2.28 -15.48 17.81
N ARG A 108 2.87 -14.46 17.17
CA ARG A 108 2.93 -13.08 17.66
C ARG A 108 1.76 -12.20 17.22
N GLY A 109 0.73 -12.79 16.59
CA GLY A 109 -0.54 -12.11 16.30
C GLY A 109 -0.58 -11.25 15.03
N HIS A 110 0.46 -11.32 14.19
CA HIS A 110 0.51 -10.54 12.95
C HIS A 110 -0.17 -11.25 11.78
N SER A 111 -0.75 -10.48 10.85
CA SER A 111 -1.41 -11.04 9.67
C SER A 111 -0.42 -11.32 8.54
N ILE A 112 -0.74 -12.32 7.72
CA ILE A 112 0.10 -12.75 6.59
C ILE A 112 -0.68 -12.64 5.29
N GLY A 113 -0.16 -11.83 4.37
CA GLY A 113 -0.59 -11.75 2.97
C GLY A 113 0.37 -12.49 2.04
N SER A 114 -0.09 -12.82 0.85
CA SER A 114 0.75 -13.39 -0.21
C SER A 114 1.61 -12.31 -0.88
N HIS A 115 2.87 -12.63 -1.13
CA HIS A 115 3.75 -11.88 -2.03
C HIS A 115 4.06 -12.67 -3.32
N GLY A 116 3.13 -13.53 -3.75
CA GLY A 116 3.33 -14.50 -4.82
C GLY A 116 4.14 -15.72 -4.39
N TYR A 117 4.42 -16.61 -5.34
CA TYR A 117 5.31 -17.75 -5.14
C TYR A 117 6.73 -17.40 -5.54
N ARG A 118 6.92 -16.85 -6.75
CA ARG A 118 8.22 -16.37 -7.23
C ARG A 118 8.30 -14.85 -7.12
N TYR A 119 9.47 -14.35 -6.73
CA TYR A 119 9.75 -12.92 -6.79
C TYR A 119 9.99 -12.44 -8.24
N LYS A 120 8.90 -12.32 -9.01
CA LYS A 120 8.91 -11.97 -10.44
C LYS A 120 7.81 -10.98 -10.77
N ASP A 121 8.13 -10.07 -11.68
CA ASP A 121 7.25 -8.99 -12.12
C ASP A 121 6.09 -9.55 -12.95
N TYR A 122 4.89 -9.52 -12.38
CA TYR A 122 3.68 -10.05 -13.01
C TYR A 122 3.29 -9.30 -14.29
N THR A 123 3.65 -8.02 -14.44
CA THR A 123 3.31 -7.25 -15.66
C THR A 123 4.01 -7.75 -16.92
N LYS A 124 5.06 -8.58 -16.74
CA LYS A 124 5.84 -9.19 -17.83
C LYS A 124 5.42 -10.63 -18.13
N TRP A 125 4.41 -11.15 -17.45
CA TRP A 125 3.98 -12.54 -17.55
C TRP A 125 2.64 -12.67 -18.28
N SER A 126 2.41 -13.86 -18.83
CA SER A 126 1.08 -14.21 -19.33
C SER A 126 0.13 -14.48 -18.17
N GLU A 127 -1.17 -14.28 -18.38
CA GLU A 127 -2.21 -14.53 -17.36
C GLU A 127 -2.12 -15.95 -16.78
N GLU A 128 -1.85 -16.95 -17.62
CA GLU A 128 -1.68 -18.33 -17.17
C GLU A 128 -0.53 -18.49 -16.17
N LYS A 129 0.62 -17.83 -16.43
CA LYS A 129 1.77 -17.88 -15.53
C LYS A 129 1.49 -17.19 -14.20
N ILE A 130 0.83 -16.03 -14.24
CA ILE A 130 0.43 -15.29 -13.04
C ILE A 130 -0.55 -16.14 -12.22
N ARG A 131 -1.56 -16.72 -12.86
CA ARG A 131 -2.56 -17.57 -12.21
C ARG A 131 -1.92 -18.76 -11.53
N LYS A 132 -0.97 -19.40 -12.22
CA LYS A 132 -0.21 -20.53 -11.69
C LYS A 132 0.61 -20.12 -10.46
N ASP A 133 1.32 -19.00 -10.53
CA ASP A 133 2.13 -18.50 -9.41
C ASP A 133 1.28 -18.14 -8.19
N ILE A 134 0.13 -17.47 -8.39
CA ILE A 134 -0.83 -17.18 -7.32
C ILE A 134 -1.40 -18.47 -6.73
N ASN A 135 -1.73 -19.47 -7.54
CA ASN A 135 -2.25 -20.76 -7.05
C ASN A 135 -1.19 -21.55 -6.27
N GLU A 136 0.05 -21.60 -6.75
CA GLU A 136 1.18 -22.23 -6.04
C GLU A 136 1.40 -21.53 -4.69
N SER A 137 1.39 -20.19 -4.68
CA SER A 137 1.49 -19.41 -3.45
C SER A 137 0.35 -19.69 -2.48
N THR A 138 -0.88 -19.74 -3.00
CA THR A 138 -2.08 -20.03 -2.22
C THR A 138 -1.99 -21.39 -1.56
N LEU A 139 -1.57 -22.43 -2.28
CA LEU A 139 -1.47 -23.79 -1.75
C LEU A 139 -0.48 -23.85 -0.57
N VAL A 140 0.74 -23.35 -0.76
CA VAL A 140 1.78 -23.34 0.26
C VAL A 140 1.36 -22.53 1.48
N LEU A 141 0.90 -21.28 1.28
CA LEU A 141 0.55 -20.43 2.41
C LEU A 141 -0.69 -20.96 3.13
N SER A 142 -1.67 -21.52 2.43
CA SER A 142 -2.84 -22.12 3.09
C SER A 142 -2.47 -23.31 3.97
N GLU A 143 -1.50 -24.13 3.55
CA GLU A 143 -1.01 -25.25 4.34
C GLU A 143 -0.30 -24.77 5.63
N LEU A 144 0.53 -23.73 5.52
CA LEU A 144 1.28 -23.19 6.65
C LEU A 144 0.41 -22.37 7.61
N LEU A 145 -0.58 -21.64 7.09
CA LEU A 145 -1.44 -20.76 7.88
C LEU A 145 -2.66 -21.50 8.45
N GLY A 146 -3.08 -22.59 7.80
CA GLY A 146 -4.34 -23.30 8.09
C GLY A 146 -5.56 -22.63 7.45
N GLU A 147 -5.37 -21.50 6.78
CA GLU A 147 -6.40 -20.75 6.06
C GLU A 147 -5.80 -20.06 4.85
N LYS A 148 -6.65 -19.75 3.87
CA LYS A 148 -6.21 -19.08 2.66
C LYS A 148 -5.97 -17.59 2.95
N PRO A 149 -4.79 -17.02 2.62
CA PRO A 149 -4.59 -15.58 2.69
C PRO A 149 -5.53 -14.87 1.69
N THR A 150 -6.06 -13.72 2.10
CA THR A 150 -6.99 -12.88 1.30
C THR A 150 -6.29 -11.68 0.67
N LEU A 151 -5.11 -11.32 1.17
CA LEU A 151 -4.34 -10.17 0.70
C LEU A 151 -3.21 -10.62 -0.24
N LEU A 152 -3.04 -9.92 -1.35
CA LEU A 152 -1.93 -10.11 -2.28
C LEU A 152 -1.21 -8.78 -2.51
N ARG A 153 0.09 -8.73 -2.28
CA ARG A 153 0.94 -7.66 -2.80
C ARG A 153 1.79 -8.23 -3.93
N PRO A 154 1.58 -7.85 -5.20
CA PRO A 154 2.40 -8.35 -6.29
C PRO A 154 3.90 -8.01 -6.09
N PRO A 155 4.83 -8.89 -6.50
CA PRO A 155 6.26 -8.60 -6.44
C PRO A 155 6.61 -7.27 -7.12
N ASN A 156 7.53 -6.52 -6.50
CA ASN A 156 7.90 -5.16 -6.90
C ASN A 156 6.77 -4.11 -6.89
N GLY A 157 5.59 -4.43 -6.33
CA GLY A 157 4.39 -3.59 -6.44
C GLY A 157 3.87 -3.49 -7.89
N ALA A 158 4.34 -4.35 -8.79
CA ALA A 158 4.04 -4.25 -10.21
C ALA A 158 2.75 -4.99 -10.56
N PHE A 159 1.72 -4.26 -10.96
CA PHE A 159 0.48 -4.81 -11.49
C PHE A 159 -0.10 -3.94 -12.61
N ASN A 160 -1.06 -4.52 -13.33
CA ASN A 160 -1.88 -3.83 -14.31
C ASN A 160 -3.32 -4.34 -14.16
N LYS A 161 -4.24 -3.87 -15.01
CA LYS A 161 -5.66 -4.27 -14.99
C LYS A 161 -5.86 -5.79 -15.07
N SER A 162 -5.06 -6.51 -15.85
CA SER A 162 -5.16 -7.97 -15.96
C SER A 162 -4.77 -8.66 -14.65
N VAL A 163 -3.68 -8.21 -14.01
CA VAL A 163 -3.25 -8.72 -12.70
C VAL A 163 -4.31 -8.48 -11.63
N LEU A 164 -4.90 -7.28 -11.58
CA LEU A 164 -6.00 -6.94 -10.66
C LEU A 164 -7.20 -7.87 -10.82
N GLN A 165 -7.68 -8.02 -12.06
CA GLN A 165 -8.82 -8.89 -12.36
C GLN A 165 -8.54 -10.36 -12.04
N LEU A 166 -7.30 -10.81 -12.23
CA LEU A 166 -6.92 -12.18 -11.96
C LEU A 166 -6.83 -12.46 -10.45
N ALA A 167 -6.24 -11.53 -9.69
CA ALA A 167 -6.20 -11.61 -8.23
C ALA A 167 -7.62 -11.66 -7.64
N ASP A 168 -8.51 -10.76 -8.09
CA ASP A 168 -9.91 -10.69 -7.68
C ASP A 168 -10.67 -12.00 -7.96
N LYS A 169 -10.53 -12.56 -9.18
CA LYS A 169 -11.11 -13.88 -9.54
C LYS A 169 -10.57 -15.02 -8.69
N GLN A 170 -9.36 -14.87 -8.15
CA GLN A 170 -8.74 -15.83 -7.24
C GLN A 170 -9.04 -15.49 -5.78
N GLY A 171 -9.92 -14.53 -5.49
CA GLY A 171 -10.34 -14.12 -4.15
C GLY A 171 -9.25 -13.41 -3.37
N TYR A 172 -8.44 -12.59 -4.04
CA TYR A 172 -7.42 -11.75 -3.43
C TYR A 172 -7.72 -10.26 -3.64
N SER A 173 -7.55 -9.49 -2.58
CA SER A 173 -7.46 -8.02 -2.65
C SER A 173 -6.00 -7.61 -2.89
N ILE A 174 -5.76 -6.77 -3.91
CA ILE A 174 -4.42 -6.25 -4.16
C ILE A 174 -4.10 -5.10 -3.20
N ILE A 175 -3.03 -5.24 -2.42
CA ILE A 175 -2.58 -4.24 -1.45
C ILE A 175 -1.29 -3.59 -1.94
N HIS A 176 -1.35 -2.27 -2.13
CA HIS A 176 -0.19 -1.42 -2.38
C HIS A 176 0.21 -0.68 -1.09
N TRP A 177 0.74 0.53 -1.20
CA TRP A 177 1.16 1.36 -0.07
C TRP A 177 1.03 2.82 -0.45
N SER A 178 0.63 3.66 0.49
CA SER A 178 0.60 5.11 0.34
C SER A 178 1.91 5.76 0.79
N VAL A 179 2.64 5.14 1.72
CA VAL A 179 3.92 5.63 2.24
C VAL A 179 5.01 4.57 2.05
N ASN A 180 6.13 4.97 1.45
CA ASN A 180 7.29 4.10 1.23
C ASN A 180 8.48 4.54 2.07
N SER A 181 8.94 3.66 2.95
CA SER A 181 10.12 3.92 3.79
C SER A 181 11.43 4.02 2.99
N ASN A 182 11.47 3.44 1.79
CA ASN A 182 12.67 3.27 0.96
C ASN A 182 13.81 2.52 1.67
N ASP A 183 13.50 1.74 2.70
CA ASP A 183 14.46 1.03 3.54
C ASP A 183 15.33 0.02 2.77
N TYR A 184 14.80 -0.57 1.70
CA TYR A 184 15.52 -1.47 0.78
C TYR A 184 16.77 -0.83 0.15
N GLN A 185 16.81 0.51 0.04
CA GLN A 185 17.97 1.25 -0.47
C GLN A 185 19.08 1.41 0.58
N ASN A 186 18.81 1.09 1.85
CA ASN A 186 19.68 1.35 2.99
C ASN A 186 20.17 2.82 3.08
N PRO A 187 19.27 3.83 3.01
CA PRO A 187 19.65 5.24 2.87
C PRO A 187 20.18 5.89 4.16
N GLY A 188 20.15 5.19 5.28
CA GLY A 188 20.43 5.70 6.62
C GLY A 188 19.16 5.72 7.48
N VAL A 189 19.32 5.53 8.79
CA VAL A 189 18.19 5.46 9.75
C VAL A 189 17.32 6.71 9.68
N ASP A 190 17.94 7.89 9.77
CA ASP A 190 17.21 9.16 9.75
C ASP A 190 16.44 9.36 8.43
N LYS A 191 17.00 8.90 7.31
CA LYS A 191 16.33 8.97 6.00
C LYS A 191 15.11 8.06 5.90
N ILE A 192 15.13 6.90 6.56
CA ILE A 192 13.97 6.01 6.68
C ILE A 192 12.89 6.66 7.56
N VAL A 193 13.28 7.35 8.63
CA VAL A 193 12.32 8.05 9.50
C VAL A 193 11.70 9.25 8.77
N GLU A 194 12.53 10.05 8.08
CA GLU A 194 12.11 11.22 7.29
C GLU A 194 11.19 10.87 6.12
N SER A 195 11.30 9.68 5.53
CA SER A 195 10.43 9.23 4.44
C SER A 195 9.05 8.77 4.92
N VAL A 196 8.87 8.55 6.23
CA VAL A 196 7.62 8.01 6.80
C VAL A 196 6.93 9.05 7.69
N VAL A 197 7.57 9.48 8.77
CA VAL A 197 6.91 10.22 9.86
C VAL A 197 6.34 11.58 9.41
N PRO A 198 7.03 12.40 8.61
CA PRO A 198 6.51 13.71 8.20
C PRO A 198 5.29 13.62 7.27
N VAL A 199 5.17 12.54 6.49
CA VAL A 199 4.16 12.39 5.43
C VAL A 199 3.02 11.44 5.82
N ALA A 200 3.10 10.76 6.95
CA ALA A 200 2.05 9.86 7.43
C ALA A 200 0.74 10.59 7.75
N ASN A 201 -0.36 10.03 7.26
CA ASN A 201 -1.74 10.46 7.42
C ASN A 201 -2.63 9.29 7.87
N SER A 202 -3.84 9.61 8.32
CA SER A 202 -4.87 8.63 8.68
C SER A 202 -5.13 7.64 7.53
N GLY A 203 -5.22 6.36 7.87
CA GLY A 203 -5.48 5.27 6.94
C GLY A 203 -4.28 4.80 6.12
N ASP A 204 -3.07 5.35 6.35
CA ASP A 204 -1.91 5.02 5.52
C ASP A 204 -1.46 3.56 5.69
N VAL A 205 -1.10 2.95 4.56
CA VAL A 205 -0.38 1.67 4.50
C VAL A 205 1.09 1.97 4.27
N ILE A 206 1.93 1.67 5.27
CA ILE A 206 3.35 1.99 5.29
C ILE A 206 4.16 0.76 4.88
N LEU A 207 4.99 0.89 3.83
CA LEU A 207 5.86 -0.18 3.34
C LEU A 207 7.24 -0.17 4.02
N PHE A 208 7.58 -1.32 4.60
CA PHE A 208 8.91 -1.75 4.98
C PHE A 208 9.26 -3.11 4.36
N HIS A 209 10.48 -3.57 4.55
CA HIS A 209 10.92 -4.91 4.19
C HIS A 209 11.50 -5.64 5.41
N ALA A 210 11.42 -6.97 5.39
CA ALA A 210 12.00 -7.85 6.41
C ALA A 210 12.99 -8.88 5.81
N SER A 211 13.35 -8.73 4.53
CA SER A 211 14.41 -9.54 3.90
C SER A 211 15.80 -9.09 4.30
N ASP A 212 16.82 -9.95 4.18
CA ASP A 212 18.19 -9.64 4.63
C ASP A 212 18.88 -8.48 3.87
N SER A 213 18.29 -8.01 2.76
CA SER A 213 18.69 -6.78 2.06
C SER A 213 18.60 -5.54 2.95
N VAL A 214 17.67 -5.50 3.91
CA VAL A 214 17.49 -4.32 4.76
C VAL A 214 18.35 -4.39 6.02
N LYS A 215 19.37 -3.53 6.07
CA LYS A 215 20.34 -3.47 7.16
C LYS A 215 19.97 -2.45 8.23
N GLN A 216 18.91 -1.67 8.00
CA GLN A 216 18.60 -0.47 8.78
C GLN A 216 17.16 -0.41 9.29
N THR A 217 16.24 -1.22 8.74
CA THR A 217 14.81 -1.23 9.15
C THR A 217 14.64 -1.46 10.64
N HIS A 218 15.27 -2.48 11.22
CA HIS A 218 15.26 -2.75 12.67
C HIS A 218 15.81 -1.59 13.53
N LYS A 219 16.58 -0.66 12.97
CA LYS A 219 17.07 0.52 13.72
C LYS A 219 16.11 1.71 13.61
N ALA A 220 15.48 1.88 12.46
CA ALA A 220 14.55 2.96 12.19
C ALA A 220 13.14 2.70 12.74
N LEU A 221 12.69 1.45 12.67
CA LEU A 221 11.35 1.02 13.09
C LEU A 221 10.96 1.49 14.50
N PRO A 222 11.77 1.34 15.57
CA PRO A 222 11.38 1.82 16.89
C PRO A 222 11.18 3.34 16.94
N ILE A 223 11.98 4.10 16.19
CA ILE A 223 11.89 5.57 16.11
C ILE A 223 10.62 5.97 15.36
N VAL A 224 10.34 5.30 14.23
CA VAL A 224 9.11 5.53 13.46
C VAL A 224 7.87 5.30 14.34
N ILE A 225 7.83 4.16 15.04
CA ILE A 225 6.70 3.81 15.90
C ILE A 225 6.50 4.87 16.99
N ASP A 226 7.57 5.24 17.71
CA ASP A 226 7.48 6.23 18.80
C ASP A 226 7.01 7.59 18.28
N GLN A 227 7.52 8.05 17.14
CA GLN A 227 7.15 9.35 16.60
C GLN A 227 5.73 9.38 16.02
N LEU A 228 5.29 8.30 15.35
CA LEU A 228 3.91 8.19 14.87
C LEU A 228 2.93 8.15 16.05
N ARG A 229 3.24 7.36 17.09
CA ARG A 229 2.47 7.34 18.34
C ARG A 229 2.43 8.72 19.00
N GLY A 230 3.56 9.42 19.04
CA GLY A 230 3.64 10.81 19.54
C GLY A 230 2.79 11.81 18.74
N LYS A 231 2.48 11.52 17.48
CA LYS A 231 1.54 12.27 16.64
C LYS A 231 0.07 11.84 16.82
N GLY A 232 -0.17 10.85 17.68
CA GLY A 232 -1.49 10.31 18.00
C GLY A 232 -1.95 9.17 17.09
N PHE A 233 -1.04 8.54 16.33
CA PHE A 233 -1.39 7.37 15.53
C PHE A 233 -1.46 6.09 16.37
N THR A 234 -2.47 5.28 16.09
CA THR A 234 -2.57 3.87 16.46
C THR A 234 -2.14 2.99 15.29
N PHE A 235 -1.86 1.71 15.57
CA PHE A 235 -1.38 0.75 14.58
C PHE A 235 -2.38 -0.38 14.44
N THR A 236 -2.64 -0.79 13.20
CA THR A 236 -3.66 -1.78 12.86
C THR A 236 -3.20 -2.66 11.69
N THR A 237 -3.98 -3.68 11.33
CA THR A 237 -3.72 -4.50 10.14
C THR A 237 -4.28 -3.85 8.87
N VAL A 238 -3.86 -4.33 7.71
CA VAL A 238 -4.48 -3.92 6.43
C VAL A 238 -5.94 -4.36 6.34
N ASP A 239 -6.26 -5.57 6.81
CA ASP A 239 -7.64 -6.09 6.80
C ASP A 239 -8.58 -5.19 7.62
N ASP A 240 -8.14 -4.74 8.80
CA ASP A 240 -8.92 -3.85 9.66
C ASP A 240 -9.10 -2.46 9.04
N LEU A 241 -8.06 -1.90 8.41
CA LEU A 241 -8.19 -0.64 7.65
C LEU A 241 -9.22 -0.77 6.54
N MET A 242 -9.23 -1.88 5.82
CA MET A 242 -10.21 -2.12 4.76
C MET A 242 -11.62 -2.28 5.31
N ALA A 243 -11.81 -3.06 6.37
CA ALA A 243 -13.12 -3.25 7.00
C ALA A 243 -13.71 -1.93 7.51
N GLY A 244 -12.88 -1.06 8.11
CA GLY A 244 -13.29 0.26 8.58
C GLY A 244 -13.89 1.15 7.49
N THR A 245 -13.39 1.04 6.24
CA THR A 245 -13.91 1.81 5.10
C THR A 245 -15.29 1.37 4.61
N GLU A 246 -15.67 0.11 4.83
CA GLU A 246 -16.98 -0.39 4.38
C GLU A 246 -18.12 0.03 5.33
N THR A 247 -17.80 0.29 6.60
CA THR A 247 -18.78 0.65 7.65
C THR A 247 -19.35 2.07 7.57
N GLU A 248 -18.81 2.99 6.75
CA GLU A 248 -19.38 4.34 6.58
C GLU A 248 -20.48 4.42 5.50
N ASN A 249 -20.88 3.31 4.87
CA ASN A 249 -22.07 3.28 4.01
C ASN A 249 -23.34 3.03 4.84
N GLU A 250 -23.75 4.00 5.67
CA GLU A 250 -25.07 3.93 6.30
C GLU A 250 -26.18 4.05 5.23
N GLU A 251 -27.14 3.12 5.29
CA GLU A 251 -28.36 3.13 4.48
C GLU A 251 -29.10 4.46 4.64
N VAL A 252 -29.21 5.21 3.55
CA VAL A 252 -30.22 6.27 3.45
C VAL A 252 -31.59 5.58 3.27
N LYS A 253 -32.40 5.61 4.33
CA LYS A 253 -33.84 5.29 4.25
C LYS A 253 -34.60 6.24 3.35
#